data_AF-A0A850DK47-F1
#
_entry.id   AF-A0A850DK47-F1
#
_cell.length_a   1.000
_cell.length_b   1.000
_cell.length_c   1.000
_cell.angle_alpha   90.00
_cell.angle_beta   90.00
_cell.angle_gamma   90.00
#
_symmetry.space_group_name_H-M   'P 1'
#
loop_
_entity.id
_entity.type
_entity.pdbx_description
1 polymer ?
#
loop_
_entity_poly.entity_id
_entity_poly.type
_entity_poly.pdbx_seq_one_letter_code
_entity_poly.pdbx_strand_id
1 'polypeptide(L)'
;MGWIEPELPDVDVAVWSRGTRAEKIRPMAQHWACVGFGTPVVLHLFYVLKIALYTAGGAAIVAATTGLDGWAEPIAFEKVVLYTMLFEVVGLGCGFGPLNNRYLPPLGSILYWLRPGTIRLPPWPGRAPLTRGSTRTPVDAALYGALLAAIAWALCSNPLPRWQVGVVLGVLVLLSLRDKTIFLAARGEVYATLAMTYLFAGNDPVIAAKVVFLVIWLGAAVSKFNRHFPFVVSTMMSNNPLVRPRRLKQAFFERFPDDLRPGRPARVVAHTATAVELCVPVMLFSTHGGAPTAVAAGLMIAFHGAILAAVPMGVPLEWNVFMIYGVAALFGAHAELGLADLDDPMPVAALFAVVAGTVVAGNLFPRKVSFLPGMRYYAGNWDTGLWCVTSSAAAKIAENVVAVAAMPAAQLQKFYGDRTPILIYLGYAFRAMNSHGRALFTLAHRAMPAGKQDDYAITDGERMCSTALGWNFGDGHLHNEQLIAALQQRCSFEPGEVRVILLDAQPIHRQTQQYRLVDAATGEFERGYVRVADMVTRQPWDDELPVHVT
;
A
#
# COMPACT_ATOMS: atom_id res chain seq x y z
N MET A 1 3.48 -24.60 8.03
CA MET A 1 4.46 -23.50 8.16
C MET A 1 5.59 -23.98 9.04
N GLY A 2 6.83 -23.83 8.58
CA GLY A 2 8.02 -24.09 9.39
C GLY A 2 8.23 -23.03 10.47
N TRP A 3 8.96 -23.37 11.53
CA TRP A 3 9.30 -22.44 12.61
C TRP A 3 10.32 -21.40 12.14
N ILE A 4 11.46 -21.87 11.60
CA ILE A 4 12.57 -21.06 11.10
C ILE A 4 12.64 -21.09 9.57
N GLU A 5 12.53 -22.27 8.97
CA GLU A 5 12.64 -22.41 7.52
C GLU A 5 11.32 -22.10 6.81
N PRO A 6 11.37 -21.45 5.63
CA PRO A 6 10.18 -21.23 4.83
C PRO A 6 9.68 -22.56 4.29
N GLU A 7 8.37 -22.70 4.21
CA GLU A 7 7.74 -23.83 3.53
C GLU A 7 7.67 -23.51 2.04
N LEU A 8 8.48 -24.19 1.22
CA LEU A 8 8.60 -23.91 -0.22
C LEU A 8 7.86 -24.97 -1.06
N PRO A 9 7.52 -24.64 -2.32
CA PRO A 9 7.00 -25.61 -3.28
C PRO A 9 8.00 -26.76 -3.49
N ASP A 10 7.47 -27.98 -3.56
CA ASP A 10 8.24 -29.17 -3.91
C ASP A 10 8.32 -29.29 -5.44
N VAL A 11 9.41 -28.75 -6.01
CA VAL A 11 9.68 -28.78 -7.46
C VAL A 11 11.14 -29.14 -7.71
N ASP A 12 11.38 -29.96 -8.74
CA ASP A 12 12.73 -30.14 -9.28
C ASP A 12 13.12 -28.87 -10.04
N VAL A 13 14.04 -28.09 -9.47
CA VAL A 13 14.48 -26.80 -10.02
C VAL A 13 15.09 -26.95 -11.41
N ALA A 14 15.79 -28.04 -11.71
CA ALA A 14 16.44 -28.26 -12.99
C ALA A 14 15.44 -28.53 -14.11
N VAL A 15 14.31 -29.17 -13.79
CA VAL A 15 13.21 -29.41 -14.72
C VAL A 15 12.29 -28.18 -14.80
N TRP A 16 11.85 -27.67 -13.65
CA TRP A 16 10.93 -26.54 -13.54
C TRP A 16 11.45 -25.28 -14.22
N SER A 17 12.75 -24.97 -14.08
CA SER A 17 13.36 -23.77 -14.67
C SER A 17 13.25 -23.70 -16.20
N ARG A 18 13.15 -24.85 -16.87
CA ARG A 18 13.05 -24.97 -18.34
C ARG A 18 11.66 -24.68 -18.89
N GLY A 19 10.63 -24.68 -18.04
CA GLY A 19 9.26 -24.41 -18.47
C GLY A 19 9.07 -22.96 -18.90
N THR A 20 7.99 -22.73 -19.65
CA THR A 20 7.46 -21.39 -19.89
C THR A 20 7.12 -20.68 -18.58
N ARG A 21 6.95 -19.36 -18.61
CA ARG A 21 6.57 -18.61 -17.41
C ARG A 21 5.25 -19.10 -16.82
N ALA A 22 4.25 -19.39 -17.66
CA ALA A 22 2.98 -19.97 -17.26
C ALA A 22 3.15 -21.32 -16.53
N GLU A 23 3.90 -22.25 -17.12
CA GLU A 23 4.20 -23.55 -16.51
C GLU A 23 4.95 -23.41 -15.18
N LYS A 24 5.83 -22.42 -15.06
CA LYS A 24 6.52 -22.11 -13.82
C LYS A 24 5.62 -21.49 -12.75
N ILE A 25 4.67 -20.63 -13.12
CA ILE A 25 3.72 -19.99 -12.19
C ILE A 25 2.72 -21.00 -11.63
N ARG A 26 2.28 -22.00 -12.41
CA ARG A 26 1.24 -22.96 -11.99
C ARG A 26 1.53 -23.66 -10.65
N PRO A 27 2.66 -24.36 -10.45
CA PRO A 27 2.94 -25.01 -9.17
C PRO A 27 3.12 -24.01 -8.02
N MET A 28 3.62 -22.79 -8.32
CA MET A 28 3.78 -21.72 -7.33
C MET A 28 2.44 -21.18 -6.85
N ALA A 29 1.47 -21.01 -7.76
CA ALA A 29 0.11 -20.57 -7.45
C ALA A 29 -0.66 -21.64 -6.66
N GLN A 30 -0.48 -22.92 -7.00
CA GLN A 30 -1.06 -24.04 -6.25
C GLN A 30 -0.47 -24.14 -4.84
N HIS A 31 0.84 -23.93 -4.70
CA HIS A 31 1.49 -23.82 -3.40
C HIS A 31 0.93 -22.63 -2.61
N TRP A 32 0.83 -21.45 -3.24
CA TRP A 32 0.27 -20.25 -2.62
C TRP A 32 -1.13 -20.51 -2.05
N ALA A 33 -2.00 -21.15 -2.84
CA ALA A 33 -3.35 -21.51 -2.40
C ALA A 33 -3.37 -22.35 -1.11
N CYS A 34 -2.32 -23.14 -0.86
CA CYS A 34 -2.20 -24.02 0.31
C CYS A 34 -1.52 -23.38 1.51
N VAL A 35 -0.52 -22.52 1.30
CA VAL A 35 0.36 -22.06 2.40
C VAL A 35 0.74 -20.58 2.33
N GLY A 36 0.27 -19.85 1.32
CA GLY A 36 0.66 -18.46 1.08
C GLY A 36 2.10 -18.36 0.57
N PHE A 37 2.83 -17.35 1.01
CA PHE A 37 4.25 -17.20 0.69
C PHE A 37 5.14 -18.28 1.33
N GLY A 38 4.61 -19.06 2.29
CA GLY A 38 5.40 -20.03 3.04
C GLY A 38 6.25 -19.39 4.14
N THR A 39 5.95 -18.16 4.53
CA THR A 39 6.69 -17.38 5.53
C THR A 39 6.84 -18.14 6.85
N PRO A 40 8.07 -18.24 7.41
CA PRO A 40 8.32 -18.82 8.73
C PRO A 40 7.50 -18.16 9.85
N VAL A 41 7.15 -18.95 10.87
CA VAL A 41 6.42 -18.43 12.04
C VAL A 41 7.22 -17.33 12.76
N VAL A 42 8.54 -17.47 12.86
CA VAL A 42 9.40 -16.47 13.53
C VAL A 42 9.28 -15.08 12.90
N LEU A 43 9.10 -14.99 11.57
CA LEU A 43 8.92 -13.70 10.90
C LEU A 43 7.57 -13.08 11.24
N HIS A 44 6.51 -13.85 11.47
CA HIS A 44 5.24 -13.31 11.94
C HIS A 44 5.36 -12.78 13.38
N LEU A 45 6.08 -13.49 14.26
CA LEU A 45 6.34 -13.05 15.63
C LEU A 45 7.13 -11.74 15.69
N PHE A 46 8.05 -11.52 14.75
CA PHE A 46 8.72 -10.23 14.60
C PHE A 46 7.73 -9.08 14.39
N TYR A 47 6.69 -9.26 13.58
CA TYR A 47 5.65 -8.24 13.39
C TYR A 47 4.72 -8.09 14.59
N VAL A 48 4.48 -9.17 15.35
CA VAL A 48 3.77 -9.07 16.64
C VAL A 48 4.56 -8.20 17.62
N LEU A 49 5.88 -8.44 17.75
CA LEU A 49 6.75 -7.61 18.58
C LEU A 49 6.77 -6.15 18.11
N LYS A 50 6.88 -5.93 16.80
CA LYS A 50 6.81 -4.59 16.20
C LYS A 50 5.53 -3.85 16.61
N ILE A 51 4.38 -4.52 16.55
CA ILE A 51 3.10 -3.93 16.95
C ILE A 51 3.03 -3.67 18.45
N ALA A 52 3.56 -4.57 19.28
CA ALA A 52 3.65 -4.34 20.72
C ALA A 52 4.52 -3.09 21.03
N LEU A 53 5.65 -2.93 20.34
CA LEU A 53 6.53 -1.76 20.49
C LEU A 53 5.86 -0.47 19.99
N TYR A 54 5.14 -0.52 18.87
CA TYR A 54 4.36 0.61 18.37
C TYR A 54 3.29 1.05 19.39
N THR A 55 2.52 0.10 19.92
CA THR A 55 1.50 0.39 20.94
C THR A 55 2.13 0.93 22.23
N ALA A 56 3.25 0.35 22.68
CA ALA A 56 3.97 0.82 23.85
C ALA A 56 4.53 2.24 23.66
N GLY A 57 5.04 2.56 22.46
CA GLY A 57 5.52 3.90 22.13
C GLY A 57 4.41 4.95 22.16
N GLY A 58 3.26 4.65 21.55
CA GLY A 58 2.07 5.51 21.62
C GLY A 58 1.58 5.71 23.06
N ALA A 59 1.49 4.62 23.83
CA ALA A 59 1.12 4.67 25.25
C ALA A 59 2.10 5.50 26.08
N ALA A 60 3.41 5.39 25.83
CA ALA A 60 4.43 6.19 26.51
C ALA A 60 4.31 7.69 26.21
N ILE A 61 4.00 8.06 24.97
CA ILE A 61 3.76 9.47 24.58
C ILE A 61 2.53 10.04 25.30
N VAL A 62 1.44 9.27 25.33
CA VAL A 62 0.23 9.67 26.07
C VAL A 62 0.55 9.79 27.56
N ALA A 63 1.20 8.81 28.17
CA ALA A 63 1.58 8.83 29.58
C ALA A 63 2.54 9.98 29.96
N ALA A 64 3.39 10.42 29.03
CA ALA A 64 4.31 11.54 29.22
C ALA A 64 3.64 12.92 29.07
N THR A 65 2.36 12.97 28.69
CA THR A 65 1.63 14.23 28.53
C THR A 65 1.08 14.67 29.89
N THR A 66 1.59 15.78 30.39
CA THR A 66 1.24 16.29 31.74
C THR A 66 -0.17 16.87 31.77
N GLY A 67 -0.90 16.59 32.84
CA GLY A 67 -2.26 17.12 33.05
C GLY A 67 -3.35 16.35 32.30
N LEU A 68 -3.04 15.15 31.78
CA LEU A 68 -4.02 14.19 31.30
C LEU A 68 -4.58 13.36 32.46
N ASP A 69 -5.91 13.29 32.53
CA ASP A 69 -6.68 12.39 33.39
C ASP A 69 -6.98 11.05 32.69
N GLY A 70 -6.82 10.96 31.36
CA GLY A 70 -7.03 9.69 30.65
C GLY A 70 -6.60 9.64 29.18
N TRP A 71 -6.59 8.42 28.63
CA TRP A 71 -6.21 8.12 27.24
C TRP A 71 -7.22 8.61 26.19
N ALA A 72 -8.44 8.93 26.64
CA ALA A 72 -9.55 9.33 25.80
C ALA A 72 -9.57 10.84 25.52
N GLU A 73 -8.77 11.64 26.21
CA GLU A 73 -8.79 13.09 26.00
C GLU A 73 -8.35 13.46 24.57
N PRO A 74 -8.91 14.54 23.98
CA PRO A 74 -8.63 14.91 22.59
C PRO A 74 -7.13 15.07 22.27
N ILE A 75 -6.34 15.64 23.19
CA ILE A 75 -4.88 15.80 23.03
C ILE A 75 -4.14 14.46 23.01
N ALA A 76 -4.64 13.42 23.70
CA ALA A 76 -4.06 12.08 23.63
C ALA A 76 -4.21 11.51 22.21
N PHE A 77 -5.40 11.62 21.61
CA PHE A 77 -5.62 11.18 20.23
C PHE A 77 -4.80 12.01 19.22
N GLU A 78 -4.72 13.34 19.41
CA GLU A 78 -3.88 14.22 18.59
C GLU A 78 -2.42 13.79 18.58
N LYS A 79 -1.85 13.50 19.76
CA LYS A 79 -0.47 13.03 19.86
C LYS A 79 -0.28 11.64 19.27
N VAL A 80 -1.26 10.75 19.38
CA VAL A 80 -1.20 9.45 18.71
C VAL A 80 -1.22 9.63 17.19
N VAL A 81 -2.03 10.54 16.64
CA VAL A 81 -2.00 10.87 15.19
C VAL A 81 -0.61 11.31 14.73
N LEU A 82 0.01 12.26 15.46
CA LEU A 82 1.35 12.75 15.14
C LEU A 82 2.42 11.65 15.31
N TYR A 83 2.30 10.82 16.35
CA TYR A 83 3.18 9.68 16.58
C TYR A 83 3.13 8.69 15.43
N THR A 84 1.93 8.31 14.99
CA THR A 84 1.75 7.38 13.89
C THR A 84 2.26 7.96 12.58
N MET A 85 2.05 9.25 12.32
CA MET A 85 2.63 9.95 11.17
C MET A 85 4.16 9.88 11.17
N LEU A 86 4.79 10.15 12.32
CA LEU A 86 6.25 10.04 12.48
C LEU A 86 6.74 8.62 12.23
N PHE A 87 6.07 7.64 12.83
CA PHE A 87 6.40 6.22 12.70
C PHE A 87 6.36 5.75 11.24
N GLU A 88 5.34 6.16 10.50
CA GLU A 88 5.15 5.83 9.08
C GLU A 88 6.21 6.54 8.21
N VAL A 89 6.38 7.86 8.36
CA VAL A 89 7.30 8.63 7.50
C VAL A 89 8.77 8.30 7.73
N VAL A 90 9.16 7.89 8.95
CA VAL A 90 10.52 7.38 9.22
C VAL A 90 10.77 6.03 8.51
N GLY A 91 9.70 5.30 8.17
CA GLY A 91 9.75 4.00 7.51
C GLY A 91 9.64 2.81 8.45
N LEU A 92 9.16 3.02 9.68
CA LEU A 92 8.89 1.93 10.62
C LEU A 92 7.51 1.32 10.41
N GLY A 93 6.56 2.03 9.81
CA GLY A 93 5.20 1.53 9.55
C GLY A 93 5.10 0.60 8.34
N CYS A 94 4.24 0.96 7.40
CA CYS A 94 3.96 0.23 6.17
C CYS A 94 5.23 0.10 5.31
N GLY A 95 5.44 -1.07 4.70
CA GLY A 95 6.64 -1.31 3.88
C GLY A 95 7.91 -1.63 4.69
N PHE A 96 7.82 -1.84 6.00
CA PHE A 96 8.94 -2.27 6.86
C PHE A 96 9.13 -3.80 6.85
N GLY A 97 10.39 -4.24 6.83
CA GLY A 97 10.84 -5.59 7.15
C GLY A 97 10.62 -6.67 6.07
N PRO A 98 10.93 -7.93 6.42
CA PRO A 98 11.04 -9.03 5.47
C PRO A 98 9.76 -9.38 4.68
N LEU A 99 8.57 -9.18 5.25
CA LEU A 99 7.31 -9.41 4.53
C LEU A 99 7.10 -8.42 3.36
N ASN A 100 7.87 -7.33 3.33
CA ASN A 100 7.92 -6.37 2.24
C ASN A 100 9.18 -6.55 1.36
N ASN A 101 9.84 -7.71 1.42
CA ASN A 101 11.11 -8.01 0.75
C ASN A 101 12.24 -7.03 1.11
N ARG A 102 12.24 -6.52 2.35
CA ARG A 102 13.31 -5.68 2.91
C ARG A 102 14.01 -6.42 4.03
N TYR A 103 15.19 -6.93 3.74
CA TYR A 103 15.94 -7.74 4.69
C TYR A 103 17.03 -6.92 5.35
N LEU A 104 17.89 -6.25 4.57
CA LEU A 104 18.99 -5.47 5.10
C LEU A 104 19.32 -4.27 4.19
N PRO A 105 19.06 -3.02 4.64
CA PRO A 105 18.30 -2.65 5.85
C PRO A 105 16.81 -3.02 5.74
N PRO A 106 16.10 -3.22 6.87
CA PRO A 106 14.66 -3.53 6.87
C PRO A 106 13.77 -2.31 6.57
N LEU A 107 14.35 -1.12 6.44
CA LEU A 107 13.67 0.11 6.07
C LEU A 107 14.44 0.88 4.99
N GLY A 108 13.74 1.71 4.22
CA GLY A 108 14.33 2.68 3.29
C GLY A 108 14.14 4.10 3.80
N SER A 109 13.02 4.75 3.45
CA SER A 109 12.52 6.05 3.96
C SER A 109 13.61 6.99 4.49
N ILE A 110 13.80 7.10 5.82
CA ILE A 110 14.79 8.00 6.43
C ILE A 110 16.22 7.82 5.90
N LEU A 111 16.60 6.59 5.56
CA LEU A 111 17.92 6.27 4.99
C LEU A 111 18.08 6.82 3.56
N TYR A 112 16.99 7.06 2.84
CA TYR A 112 17.00 7.67 1.51
C TYR A 112 16.78 9.18 1.56
N TRP A 113 15.82 9.65 2.35
CA TRP A 113 15.29 11.00 2.21
C TRP A 113 16.11 12.07 2.93
N LEU A 114 16.97 11.68 3.87
CA LEU A 114 18.03 12.56 4.40
C LEU A 114 19.26 12.65 3.47
N ARG A 115 19.32 11.85 2.40
CA ARG A 115 20.47 11.82 1.49
C ARG A 115 20.16 12.58 0.19
N PRO A 116 20.85 13.70 -0.08
CA PRO A 116 20.81 14.32 -1.41
C PRO A 116 21.28 13.34 -2.51
N GLY A 117 20.87 13.58 -3.76
CA GLY A 117 21.24 12.77 -4.94
C GLY A 117 20.28 11.61 -5.25
N THR A 118 19.55 11.14 -4.24
CA THR A 118 18.46 10.14 -4.40
C THR A 118 17.31 10.67 -5.26
N ILE A 119 16.42 9.79 -5.74
CA ILE A 119 15.29 10.16 -6.60
C ILE A 119 14.16 10.77 -5.76
N ARG A 120 13.55 11.85 -6.27
CA ARG A 120 12.28 12.42 -5.79
C ARG A 120 11.26 12.53 -6.91
N LEU A 121 9.97 12.43 -6.56
CA LEU A 121 8.87 12.46 -7.51
C LEU A 121 7.90 13.62 -7.18
N PRO A 122 8.11 14.84 -7.69
CA PRO A 122 7.16 15.93 -7.49
C PRO A 122 5.79 15.57 -8.10
N PRO A 123 4.65 15.92 -7.48
CA PRO A 123 3.32 15.58 -8.00
C PRO A 123 3.00 16.28 -9.32
N TRP A 124 3.50 17.51 -9.51
CA TRP A 124 3.26 18.31 -10.73
C TRP A 124 4.54 19.00 -11.22
N PRO A 125 5.54 18.24 -11.72
CA PRO A 125 6.87 18.77 -12.06
C PRO A 125 6.84 19.92 -13.07
N GLY A 126 5.85 19.92 -13.99
CA GLY A 126 5.71 20.95 -15.01
C GLY A 126 4.92 22.19 -14.57
N ARG A 127 4.24 22.16 -13.41
CA ARG A 127 3.27 23.21 -13.02
C ARG A 127 3.64 23.93 -11.72
N ALA A 128 4.13 23.22 -10.70
CA ALA A 128 4.45 23.84 -9.42
C ALA A 128 5.84 24.52 -9.48
N PRO A 129 5.96 25.82 -9.21
CA PRO A 129 7.22 26.54 -9.28
C PRO A 129 8.23 25.95 -8.28
N LEU A 130 9.53 26.01 -8.62
CA LEU A 130 10.65 25.50 -7.82
C LEU A 130 10.69 23.97 -7.60
N THR A 131 9.71 23.18 -8.09
CA THR A 131 9.65 21.73 -7.83
C THR A 131 10.22 20.85 -8.95
N ARG A 132 10.67 21.45 -10.07
CA ARG A 132 11.21 20.74 -11.26
C ARG A 132 12.40 19.83 -10.91
N GLY A 133 12.58 18.77 -11.71
CA GLY A 133 13.68 17.82 -11.59
C GLY A 133 13.33 16.58 -10.76
N SER A 134 14.15 15.55 -10.91
CA SER A 134 13.98 14.23 -10.29
C SER A 134 15.02 13.92 -9.21
N THR A 135 15.95 14.84 -8.94
CA THR A 135 17.03 14.67 -7.96
C THR A 135 16.68 15.37 -6.66
N ARG A 136 16.78 14.64 -5.55
CA ARG A 136 16.64 15.17 -4.19
C ARG A 136 17.83 16.07 -3.87
N THR A 137 17.55 17.34 -3.59
CA THR A 137 18.52 18.38 -3.26
C THR A 137 18.75 18.44 -1.74
N PRO A 138 19.79 19.15 -1.27
CA PRO A 138 19.95 19.43 0.16
C PRO A 138 18.74 20.13 0.79
N VAL A 139 18.03 20.98 0.04
CA VAL A 139 16.80 21.64 0.51
C VAL A 139 15.69 20.63 0.76
N ASP A 140 15.53 19.64 -0.11
CA ASP A 140 14.56 18.56 0.06
C ASP A 140 14.88 17.73 1.32
N ALA A 141 16.16 17.39 1.51
CA ALA A 141 16.62 16.64 2.68
C ALA A 141 16.43 17.45 3.98
N ALA A 142 16.70 18.76 3.95
CA ALA A 142 16.48 19.65 5.08
C ALA A 142 14.99 19.81 5.41
N LEU A 143 14.11 19.93 4.40
CA LEU A 143 12.65 19.95 4.61
C LEU A 143 12.15 18.65 5.22
N TYR A 144 12.67 17.50 4.78
CA TYR A 144 12.36 16.22 5.39
C TYR A 144 12.84 16.14 6.85
N GLY A 145 14.08 16.56 7.15
CA GLY A 145 14.58 16.66 8.53
C GLY A 145 13.74 17.61 9.39
N ALA A 146 13.31 18.74 8.84
CA ALA A 146 12.45 19.70 9.51
C ALA A 146 11.07 19.12 9.84
N LEU A 147 10.50 18.29 8.95
CA LEU A 147 9.25 17.58 9.24
C LEU A 147 9.41 16.65 10.45
N LEU A 148 10.47 15.83 10.47
CA LEU A 148 10.74 14.92 11.58
C LEU A 148 10.93 15.68 12.90
N ALA A 149 11.71 16.76 12.88
CA ALA A 149 11.95 17.61 14.04
C ALA A 149 10.67 18.31 14.53
N ALA A 150 9.84 18.82 13.61
CA ALA A 150 8.58 19.48 13.94
C ALA A 150 7.60 18.50 14.60
N ILE A 151 7.47 17.27 14.08
CA ILE A 151 6.61 16.26 14.70
C ILE A 151 7.15 15.85 16.08
N ALA A 152 8.45 15.60 16.20
CA ALA A 152 9.06 15.25 17.50
C ALA A 152 8.88 16.36 18.54
N TRP A 153 9.03 17.63 18.13
CA TRP A 153 8.79 18.79 19.00
C TRP A 153 7.34 18.90 19.44
N ALA A 154 6.39 18.67 18.52
CA ALA A 154 4.97 18.66 18.84
C ALA A 154 4.62 17.55 19.86
N LEU A 155 5.16 16.34 19.69
CA LEU A 155 4.95 15.23 20.62
C LEU A 155 5.45 15.54 22.04
N CYS A 156 6.54 16.28 22.16
CA CYS A 156 7.13 16.69 23.44
C CYS A 156 6.46 17.91 24.08
N SER A 157 5.53 18.59 23.40
CA SER A 157 4.91 19.82 23.90
C SER A 157 3.70 19.52 24.80
N ASN A 158 3.62 20.21 25.94
CA ASN A 158 2.56 20.10 26.95
C ASN A 158 2.21 21.50 27.51
N PRO A 159 1.06 22.11 27.16
CA PRO A 159 0.09 21.64 26.17
C PRO A 159 0.67 21.64 24.75
N LEU A 160 0.03 20.94 23.82
CA LEU A 160 0.34 20.98 22.40
C LEU A 160 -0.41 22.16 21.75
N PRO A 161 0.26 23.26 21.37
CA PRO A 161 -0.41 24.39 20.77
C PRO A 161 -0.73 24.15 19.29
N ARG A 162 -1.91 24.61 18.84
CA ARG A 162 -2.40 24.43 17.45
C ARG A 162 -1.42 24.88 16.37
N TRP A 163 -0.65 25.93 16.62
CA TRP A 163 0.31 26.43 15.63
C TRP A 163 1.44 25.44 15.35
N GLN A 164 1.82 24.58 16.31
CA GLN A 164 2.82 23.52 16.06
C GLN A 164 2.27 22.47 15.10
N VAL A 165 0.98 22.12 15.21
CA VAL A 165 0.29 21.29 14.23
C VAL A 165 0.28 21.97 12.86
N GLY A 166 0.00 23.27 12.83
CA GLY A 166 0.10 24.10 11.62
C GLY A 166 1.49 24.07 10.98
N VAL A 167 2.56 24.09 11.78
CA VAL A 167 3.95 23.96 11.31
C VAL A 167 4.19 22.57 10.71
N VAL A 168 3.78 21.49 11.38
CA VAL A 168 3.91 20.12 10.85
C VAL A 168 3.22 20.01 9.49
N LEU A 169 1.98 20.48 9.38
CA LEU A 169 1.20 20.45 8.14
C LEU A 169 1.81 21.33 7.05
N GLY A 170 2.26 22.54 7.40
CA GLY A 170 2.90 23.45 6.46
C GLY A 170 4.19 22.88 5.88
N VAL A 171 5.06 22.32 6.72
CA VAL A 171 6.30 21.67 6.29
C VAL A 171 5.99 20.44 5.43
N LEU A 172 5.02 19.62 5.83
CA LEU A 172 4.58 18.47 5.04
C LEU A 172 4.08 18.89 3.66
N VAL A 173 3.28 19.95 3.54
CA VAL A 173 2.79 20.48 2.25
C VAL A 173 3.97 20.91 1.37
N LEU A 174 4.88 21.73 1.91
CA LEU A 174 6.05 22.21 1.16
C LEU A 174 6.91 21.04 0.66
N LEU A 175 7.13 20.05 1.51
CA LEU A 175 7.88 18.84 1.14
C LEU A 175 7.15 17.99 0.11
N SER A 176 5.83 17.81 0.26
CA SER A 176 4.99 17.00 -0.62
C SER A 176 4.89 17.58 -2.04
N LEU A 177 4.94 18.91 -2.17
CA LEU A 177 5.03 19.58 -3.46
C LEU A 177 6.35 19.27 -4.18
N ARG A 178 7.41 18.96 -3.44
CA ARG A 178 8.72 18.61 -4.01
C ARG A 178 8.89 17.10 -4.23
N ASP A 179 8.23 16.30 -3.38
CA ASP A 179 8.25 14.85 -3.45
C ASP A 179 6.97 14.22 -2.86
N LYS A 180 6.09 13.76 -3.76
CA LYS A 180 4.82 13.12 -3.37
C LYS A 180 5.03 11.79 -2.63
N THR A 181 6.20 11.15 -2.80
CA THR A 181 6.53 9.89 -2.11
C THR A 181 6.42 10.05 -0.61
N ILE A 182 6.87 11.20 -0.08
CA ILE A 182 6.88 11.46 1.36
C ILE A 182 5.47 11.73 1.89
N PHE A 183 4.61 12.40 1.11
CA PHE A 183 3.18 12.55 1.46
C PHE A 183 2.51 11.19 1.66
N LEU A 184 2.70 10.30 0.69
CA LEU A 184 2.11 8.96 0.69
C LEU A 184 2.69 8.09 1.81
N ALA A 185 4.00 8.20 2.06
CA ALA A 185 4.66 7.50 3.16
C ALA A 185 4.26 8.01 4.53
N ALA A 186 4.02 9.31 4.69
CA ALA A 186 3.45 9.89 5.90
C ALA A 186 1.96 9.56 6.06
N ARG A 187 1.35 8.86 5.09
CA ARG A 187 -0.10 8.61 5.01
C ARG A 187 -0.87 9.92 5.19
N GLY A 188 -0.45 10.95 4.46
CA GLY A 188 -0.99 12.30 4.60
C GLY A 188 -2.50 12.35 4.41
N GLU A 189 -3.06 11.46 3.60
CA GLU A 189 -4.51 11.32 3.42
C GLU A 189 -5.26 10.90 4.69
N VAL A 190 -4.57 10.26 5.64
CA VAL A 190 -5.11 9.85 6.94
C VAL A 190 -4.61 10.79 8.04
N TYR A 191 -3.32 10.78 8.35
CA TYR A 191 -2.82 11.42 9.56
C TYR A 191 -2.67 12.93 9.42
N ALA A 192 -2.37 13.46 8.22
CA ALA A 192 -2.34 14.91 8.04
C ALA A 192 -3.75 15.49 8.03
N THR A 193 -4.70 14.77 7.43
CA THR A 193 -6.13 15.09 7.51
C THR A 193 -6.64 15.08 8.96
N LEU A 194 -6.26 14.08 9.76
CA LEU A 194 -6.63 14.03 11.19
C LEU A 194 -5.93 15.12 12.00
N ALA A 195 -4.64 15.38 11.77
CA ALA A 195 -3.95 16.47 12.43
C ALA A 195 -4.58 17.83 12.11
N MET A 196 -5.07 18.04 10.88
CA MET A 196 -5.79 19.26 10.48
C MET A 196 -7.05 19.52 11.33
N THR A 197 -7.74 18.47 11.80
CA THR A 197 -8.94 18.64 12.66
C THR A 197 -8.62 19.38 13.96
N TYR A 198 -7.39 19.26 14.47
CA TYR A 198 -6.92 19.92 15.69
C TYR A 198 -6.52 21.39 15.48
N LEU A 199 -6.65 21.92 14.26
CA LEU A 199 -6.64 23.36 14.03
C LEU A 199 -7.99 24.02 14.39
N PHE A 200 -9.06 23.23 14.53
CA PHE A 200 -10.40 23.71 14.89
C PHE A 200 -10.52 23.94 16.41
N ALA A 201 -11.67 24.47 16.86
CA ALA A 201 -11.89 24.86 18.26
C ALA A 201 -13.07 24.13 18.89
N GLY A 202 -13.12 24.15 20.23
CA GLY A 202 -14.21 23.54 20.99
C GLY A 202 -14.36 22.04 20.71
N ASN A 203 -15.57 21.62 20.37
CA ASN A 203 -15.90 20.22 20.10
C ASN A 203 -15.52 19.78 18.67
N ASP A 204 -15.30 20.73 17.77
CA ASP A 204 -15.10 20.49 16.34
C ASP A 204 -13.95 19.53 16.01
N PRO A 205 -12.78 19.52 16.70
CA PRO A 205 -11.71 18.57 16.38
C PRO A 205 -12.15 17.11 16.46
N VAL A 206 -12.90 16.74 17.49
CA VAL A 206 -13.38 15.36 17.69
C VAL A 206 -14.42 15.00 16.65
N ILE A 207 -15.39 15.89 16.40
CA ILE A 207 -16.45 15.67 15.41
C ILE A 207 -15.86 15.57 14.00
N ALA A 208 -14.93 16.47 13.65
CA ALA A 208 -14.21 16.44 12.39
C ALA A 208 -13.37 15.16 12.23
N ALA A 209 -12.71 14.69 13.29
CA ALA A 209 -11.99 13.42 13.26
C ALA A 209 -12.94 12.23 13.00
N LYS A 210 -14.13 12.20 13.63
CA LYS A 210 -15.18 11.20 13.31
C LYS A 210 -15.60 11.26 11.84
N VAL A 211 -15.76 12.46 11.28
CA VAL A 211 -16.08 12.65 9.85
C VAL A 211 -14.97 12.10 8.97
N VAL A 212 -13.70 12.33 9.30
CA VAL A 212 -12.56 11.77 8.55
C VAL A 212 -12.58 10.23 8.58
N PHE A 213 -12.81 9.63 9.74
CA PHE A 213 -12.96 8.16 9.86
C PHE A 213 -14.12 7.63 9.00
N LEU A 214 -15.27 8.31 9.04
CA LEU A 214 -16.42 7.96 8.20
C LEU A 214 -16.07 7.96 6.71
N VAL A 215 -15.42 9.03 6.21
CA VAL A 215 -15.03 9.11 4.79
C VAL A 215 -14.01 8.04 4.42
N ILE A 216 -13.04 7.74 5.30
CA ILE A 216 -12.05 6.68 5.08
C ILE A 216 -12.75 5.33 4.89
N TRP A 217 -13.62 4.93 5.83
CA TRP A 217 -14.28 3.63 5.76
C TRP A 217 -15.28 3.54 4.60
N LEU A 218 -16.09 4.58 4.37
CA LEU A 218 -17.01 4.60 3.23
C LEU A 218 -16.25 4.55 1.90
N GLY A 219 -15.16 5.31 1.76
CA GLY A 219 -14.30 5.25 0.58
C GLY A 219 -13.70 3.85 0.38
N ALA A 220 -13.18 3.26 1.45
CA ALA A 220 -12.63 1.90 1.45
C ALA A 220 -13.67 0.85 1.05
N ALA A 221 -14.90 0.95 1.54
CA ALA A 221 -15.97 0.03 1.19
C ALA A 221 -16.45 0.21 -0.26
N VAL A 222 -16.70 1.45 -0.70
CA VAL A 222 -17.16 1.75 -2.07
C VAL A 222 -16.14 1.30 -3.10
N SER A 223 -14.84 1.45 -2.81
CA SER A 223 -13.80 0.99 -3.72
C SER A 223 -13.82 -0.52 -3.99
N LYS A 224 -14.42 -1.32 -3.10
CA LYS A 224 -14.59 -2.78 -3.21
C LYS A 224 -15.78 -3.20 -4.07
N PHE A 225 -16.57 -2.26 -4.60
CA PHE A 225 -17.63 -2.52 -5.58
C PHE A 225 -17.06 -2.86 -6.97
N ASN A 226 -16.35 -3.98 -7.05
CA ASN A 226 -15.64 -4.41 -8.24
C ASN A 226 -15.52 -5.95 -8.26
N ARG A 227 -14.99 -6.51 -9.35
CA ARG A 227 -14.78 -7.97 -9.49
C ARG A 227 -13.41 -8.45 -9.00
N HIS A 228 -12.53 -7.54 -8.61
CA HIS A 228 -11.17 -7.82 -8.16
C HIS A 228 -11.10 -8.21 -6.68
N PHE A 229 -11.95 -7.65 -5.82
CA PHE A 229 -11.84 -7.83 -4.36
C PHE A 229 -11.90 -9.30 -3.89
N PRO A 230 -12.74 -10.19 -4.46
CA PRO A 230 -12.71 -11.61 -4.09
C PRO A 230 -11.34 -12.30 -4.30
N PHE A 231 -10.54 -11.85 -5.26
CA PHE A 231 -9.18 -12.35 -5.48
C PHE A 231 -8.22 -11.94 -4.37
N VAL A 232 -8.39 -10.73 -3.83
CA VAL A 232 -7.62 -10.29 -2.66
C VAL A 232 -7.97 -11.15 -1.46
N VAL A 233 -9.26 -11.41 -1.22
CA VAL A 233 -9.72 -12.22 -0.09
C VAL A 233 -9.18 -13.65 -0.19
N SER A 234 -9.30 -14.33 -1.32
CA SER A 234 -8.77 -15.70 -1.47
C SER A 234 -7.26 -15.74 -1.25
N THR A 235 -6.52 -14.80 -1.83
CA THR A 235 -5.06 -14.73 -1.72
C THR A 235 -4.60 -14.40 -0.30
N MET A 236 -5.30 -13.47 0.38
CA MET A 236 -5.03 -13.07 1.75
C MET A 236 -5.32 -14.20 2.74
N MET A 237 -6.45 -14.89 2.58
CA MET A 237 -6.83 -15.99 3.47
C MET A 237 -5.89 -17.19 3.32
N SER A 238 -5.37 -17.45 2.12
CA SER A 238 -4.29 -18.42 1.93
C SER A 238 -2.98 -18.01 2.60
N ASN A 239 -2.71 -16.72 2.77
CA ASN A 239 -1.51 -16.23 3.46
C ASN A 239 -1.71 -16.07 4.98
N ASN A 240 -2.93 -16.20 5.48
CA ASN A 240 -3.25 -15.99 6.89
C ASN A 240 -2.49 -17.00 7.79
N PRO A 241 -1.71 -16.54 8.78
CA PRO A 241 -0.92 -17.42 9.65
C PRO A 241 -1.75 -18.17 10.69
N LEU A 242 -2.95 -17.68 11.03
CA LEU A 242 -3.86 -18.32 11.99
C LEU A 242 -4.69 -19.42 11.35
N VAL A 243 -4.98 -19.33 10.05
CA VAL A 243 -5.68 -20.39 9.31
C VAL A 243 -4.68 -21.48 8.93
N ARG A 244 -4.35 -22.41 9.84
CA ARG A 244 -3.29 -23.41 9.58
C ARG A 244 -3.68 -24.57 8.64
N PRO A 245 -4.88 -25.16 8.71
CA PRO A 245 -5.22 -26.31 7.88
C PRO A 245 -5.28 -25.96 6.38
N ARG A 246 -4.48 -26.67 5.55
CA ARG A 246 -4.45 -26.46 4.08
C ARG A 246 -5.85 -26.56 3.46
N ARG A 247 -6.69 -27.50 3.92
CA ARG A 247 -8.07 -27.68 3.43
C ARG A 247 -8.94 -26.44 3.60
N LEU A 248 -8.76 -25.69 4.69
CA LEU A 248 -9.51 -24.45 4.92
C LEU A 248 -9.06 -23.34 3.97
N LYS A 249 -7.75 -23.22 3.72
CA LYS A 249 -7.21 -22.28 2.73
C LYS A 249 -7.66 -22.64 1.31
N GLN A 250 -7.60 -23.92 0.96
CA GLN A 250 -8.03 -24.45 -0.34
C GLN A 250 -9.52 -24.20 -0.62
N ALA A 251 -10.37 -24.20 0.42
CA ALA A 251 -11.80 -23.94 0.28
C ALA A 251 -12.13 -22.51 -0.21
N PHE A 252 -11.17 -21.57 -0.14
CA PHE A 252 -11.33 -20.23 -0.70
C PHE A 252 -11.23 -20.19 -2.24
N PHE A 253 -10.94 -21.32 -2.90
CA PHE A 253 -10.87 -21.44 -4.36
C PHE A 253 -12.02 -22.27 -4.91
N GLU A 254 -12.36 -22.07 -6.19
CA GLU A 254 -13.50 -22.74 -6.82
C GLU A 254 -13.32 -24.26 -6.88
N ARG A 255 -12.14 -24.74 -7.29
CA ARG A 255 -11.79 -26.17 -7.27
C ARG A 255 -10.27 -26.38 -7.27
N PHE A 256 -9.67 -26.46 -6.09
CA PHE A 256 -8.25 -26.79 -5.96
C PHE A 256 -7.95 -28.23 -6.43
N PRO A 257 -6.84 -28.50 -7.17
CA PRO A 257 -5.79 -27.57 -7.59
C PRO A 257 -5.96 -26.98 -9.01
N ASP A 258 -7.06 -27.31 -9.69
CA ASP A 258 -7.25 -27.03 -11.12
C ASP A 258 -7.88 -25.66 -11.42
N ASP A 259 -8.66 -25.14 -10.48
CA ASP A 259 -9.34 -23.85 -10.58
C ASP A 259 -9.09 -23.00 -9.33
N LEU A 260 -8.16 -22.05 -9.47
CA LEU A 260 -7.76 -21.11 -8.42
C LEU A 260 -8.49 -19.77 -8.51
N ARG A 261 -9.62 -19.69 -9.23
CA ARG A 261 -10.51 -18.53 -9.14
C ARG A 261 -11.14 -18.47 -7.73
N PRO A 262 -11.51 -17.28 -7.23
CA PRO A 262 -12.09 -17.13 -5.90
C PRO A 262 -13.35 -17.96 -5.76
N GLY A 263 -13.41 -18.88 -4.81
CA GLY A 263 -14.56 -19.74 -4.55
C GLY A 263 -15.68 -19.05 -3.77
N ARG A 264 -16.74 -19.80 -3.43
CA ARG A 264 -17.87 -19.27 -2.66
C ARG A 264 -17.47 -18.62 -1.32
N PRO A 265 -16.60 -19.21 -0.48
CA PRO A 265 -16.18 -18.59 0.78
C PRO A 265 -15.49 -17.25 0.57
N ALA A 266 -14.62 -17.13 -0.43
CA ALA A 266 -13.95 -15.88 -0.75
C ALA A 266 -14.94 -14.78 -1.15
N ARG A 267 -15.94 -15.12 -1.97
CA ARG A 267 -17.00 -14.17 -2.38
C ARG A 267 -17.87 -13.75 -1.21
N VAL A 268 -18.30 -14.68 -0.35
CA VAL A 268 -19.10 -14.36 0.83
C VAL A 268 -18.33 -13.45 1.77
N VAL A 269 -17.08 -13.78 2.12
CA VAL A 269 -16.26 -12.95 3.00
C VAL A 269 -16.02 -11.57 2.38
N ALA A 270 -15.74 -11.49 1.07
CA ALA A 270 -15.57 -10.22 0.37
C ALA A 270 -16.81 -9.32 0.47
N HIS A 271 -18.00 -9.87 0.18
CA HIS A 271 -19.24 -9.09 0.21
C HIS A 271 -19.66 -8.72 1.64
N THR A 272 -19.53 -9.63 2.61
CA THR A 272 -19.81 -9.34 4.02
C THR A 272 -18.86 -8.30 4.58
N ALA A 273 -17.56 -8.40 4.29
CA ALA A 273 -16.57 -7.40 4.71
C ALA A 273 -16.89 -6.02 4.13
N THR A 274 -17.26 -5.97 2.85
CA THR A 274 -17.69 -4.72 2.18
C THR A 274 -18.95 -4.14 2.84
N ALA A 275 -19.94 -4.98 3.17
CA ALA A 275 -21.17 -4.53 3.82
C ALA A 275 -20.92 -4.01 5.25
N VAL A 276 -20.06 -4.68 6.03
CA VAL A 276 -19.66 -4.24 7.37
C VAL A 276 -18.95 -2.88 7.30
N GLU A 277 -17.95 -2.76 6.43
CA GLU A 277 -17.16 -1.54 6.25
C GLU A 277 -17.99 -0.38 5.67
N LEU A 278 -19.13 -0.66 5.02
CA LEU A 278 -20.05 0.37 4.54
C LEU A 278 -21.06 0.78 5.63
N CYS A 279 -21.70 -0.19 6.28
CA CYS A 279 -22.87 0.06 7.14
C CYS A 279 -22.48 0.40 8.59
N VAL A 280 -21.47 -0.27 9.16
CA VAL A 280 -21.10 -0.08 10.57
C VAL A 280 -20.57 1.34 10.84
N PRO A 281 -19.74 1.95 9.97
CA PRO A 281 -19.35 3.36 10.12
C PRO A 281 -20.52 4.33 10.18
N VAL A 282 -21.54 4.14 9.33
CA VAL A 282 -22.74 4.98 9.33
C VAL A 282 -23.50 4.82 10.64
N MET A 283 -23.61 3.58 11.14
CA MET A 283 -24.23 3.29 12.43
C MET A 283 -23.43 3.93 13.58
N LEU A 284 -22.11 3.79 13.59
CA LEU A 284 -21.21 4.41 14.57
C LEU A 284 -21.36 5.94 14.58
N PHE A 285 -21.39 6.55 13.40
CA PHE A 285 -21.50 8.00 13.28
C PHE A 285 -22.90 8.54 13.65
N SER A 286 -23.95 7.72 13.50
CA SER A 286 -25.35 8.13 13.75
C SER A 286 -25.84 7.81 15.16
N THR A 287 -25.06 7.06 15.95
CA THR A 287 -25.43 6.65 17.31
C THR A 287 -24.60 7.42 18.34
N HIS A 288 -25.27 7.96 19.37
CA HIS A 288 -24.67 8.90 20.32
C HIS A 288 -24.51 8.30 21.73
N GLY A 289 -24.16 7.01 21.81
CA GLY A 289 -23.98 6.26 23.05
C GLY A 289 -24.94 5.07 23.21
N GLY A 290 -24.81 4.40 24.35
CA GLY A 290 -25.63 3.24 24.71
C GLY A 290 -25.30 1.96 23.92
N ALA A 291 -26.23 0.99 23.98
CA ALA A 291 -26.04 -0.33 23.36
C ALA A 291 -25.79 -0.28 21.83
N PRO A 292 -26.49 0.56 21.03
CA PRO A 292 -26.24 0.62 19.58
C PRO A 292 -24.80 1.04 19.25
N THR A 293 -24.26 2.06 19.91
CA THR A 293 -22.87 2.50 19.72
C THR A 293 -21.89 1.41 20.16
N ALA A 294 -22.13 0.77 21.31
CA ALA A 294 -21.27 -0.31 21.80
C ALA A 294 -21.21 -1.50 20.83
N VAL A 295 -22.35 -1.90 20.26
CA VAL A 295 -22.42 -2.98 19.24
C VAL A 295 -21.66 -2.58 17.98
N ALA A 296 -21.91 -1.37 17.46
CA ALA A 296 -21.24 -0.90 16.24
C ALA A 296 -19.73 -0.76 16.44
N ALA A 297 -19.28 -0.25 17.60
CA ALA A 297 -17.87 -0.18 17.97
C ALA A 297 -17.24 -1.56 18.08
N GLY A 298 -17.92 -2.50 18.76
CA GLY A 298 -17.46 -3.89 18.88
C GLY A 298 -17.30 -4.57 17.53
N LEU A 299 -18.25 -4.38 16.61
CA LEU A 299 -18.17 -4.90 15.23
C LEU A 299 -16.98 -4.31 14.47
N MET A 300 -16.76 -2.99 14.58
CA MET A 300 -15.66 -2.32 13.87
C MET A 300 -14.29 -2.71 14.42
N ILE A 301 -14.16 -2.86 15.74
CA ILE A 301 -12.96 -3.37 16.41
C ILE A 301 -12.69 -4.82 15.97
N ALA A 302 -13.72 -5.68 15.95
CA ALA A 302 -13.58 -7.06 15.49
C ALA A 302 -13.18 -7.13 14.01
N PHE A 303 -13.73 -6.25 13.16
CA PHE A 303 -13.36 -6.14 11.74
C PHE A 303 -11.88 -5.81 11.57
N HIS A 304 -11.37 -4.77 12.22
CA HIS A 304 -9.95 -4.42 12.19
C HIS A 304 -9.06 -5.50 12.83
N GLY A 305 -9.53 -6.13 13.90
CA GLY A 305 -8.84 -7.25 14.55
C GLY A 305 -8.68 -8.46 13.62
N ALA A 306 -9.72 -8.79 12.83
CA ALA A 306 -9.66 -9.85 11.84
C ALA A 306 -8.66 -9.55 10.72
N ILE A 307 -8.58 -8.30 10.26
CA ILE A 307 -7.59 -7.86 9.26
C ILE A 307 -6.18 -7.95 9.84
N LEU A 308 -5.96 -7.44 11.07
CA LEU A 308 -4.67 -7.49 11.75
C LEU A 308 -4.17 -8.94 11.90
N ALA A 309 -5.08 -9.84 12.31
CA ALA A 309 -4.80 -11.26 12.45
C ALA A 309 -4.46 -11.97 11.13
N ALA A 310 -4.93 -11.46 9.99
CA ALA A 310 -4.62 -12.01 8.68
C ALA A 310 -3.22 -11.67 8.17
N VAL A 311 -2.54 -10.70 8.79
CA VAL A 311 -1.21 -10.19 8.39
C VAL A 311 -1.14 -9.94 6.88
N PRO A 312 -1.96 -8.99 6.36
CA PRO A 312 -2.05 -8.74 4.92
C PRO A 312 -0.71 -8.28 4.34
N MET A 313 -0.43 -8.70 3.11
CA MET A 313 0.73 -8.27 2.33
C MET A 313 0.72 -6.73 2.18
N GLY A 314 1.87 -6.07 2.32
CA GLY A 314 2.00 -4.61 2.51
C GLY A 314 2.13 -4.20 3.99
N VAL A 315 1.64 -5.06 4.89
CA VAL A 315 1.84 -5.02 6.35
C VAL A 315 1.39 -3.72 7.05
N PRO A 316 0.17 -3.19 6.79
CA PRO A 316 -0.40 -2.02 7.48
C PRO A 316 -0.96 -2.39 8.85
N LEU A 317 -0.13 -2.97 9.69
CA LEU A 317 -0.57 -3.47 10.99
C LEU A 317 -0.84 -2.31 11.95
N GLU A 318 0.04 -1.30 11.97
CA GLU A 318 -0.07 -0.12 12.81
C GLU A 318 -1.33 0.68 12.50
N TRP A 319 -1.70 0.77 11.22
CA TRP A 319 -2.93 1.41 10.77
C TRP A 319 -4.17 0.74 11.37
N ASN A 320 -4.22 -0.60 11.43
CA ASN A 320 -5.36 -1.30 12.04
C ASN A 320 -5.42 -1.08 13.56
N VAL A 321 -4.27 -1.07 14.24
CA VAL A 321 -4.21 -0.74 15.67
C VAL A 321 -4.66 0.70 15.93
N PHE A 322 -4.20 1.64 15.11
CA PHE A 322 -4.62 3.04 15.15
C PHE A 322 -6.13 3.18 14.95
N MET A 323 -6.71 2.48 13.98
CA MET A 323 -8.15 2.53 13.73
C MET A 323 -8.96 1.95 14.90
N ILE A 324 -8.51 0.86 15.54
CA ILE A 324 -9.12 0.32 16.75
C ILE A 324 -9.09 1.33 17.89
N TYR A 325 -7.94 1.97 18.12
CA TYR A 325 -7.82 3.03 19.11
C TYR A 325 -8.74 4.22 18.78
N GLY A 326 -8.82 4.63 17.51
CA GLY A 326 -9.71 5.70 17.08
C GLY A 326 -11.20 5.39 17.25
N VAL A 327 -11.62 4.14 17.04
CA VAL A 327 -12.99 3.69 17.38
C VAL A 327 -13.24 3.91 18.87
N ALA A 328 -12.33 3.45 19.74
CA ALA A 328 -12.49 3.56 21.18
C ALA A 328 -12.44 5.03 21.66
N ALA A 329 -11.48 5.81 21.17
CA ALA A 329 -11.27 7.19 21.58
C ALA A 329 -12.36 8.12 21.06
N LEU A 330 -12.68 8.07 19.76
CA LEU A 330 -13.62 9.02 19.15
C LEU A 330 -15.07 8.57 19.33
N PHE A 331 -15.39 7.32 19.02
CA PHE A 331 -16.78 6.83 18.98
C PHE A 331 -17.21 6.14 20.28
N GLY A 332 -16.26 5.72 21.11
CA GLY A 332 -16.53 5.16 22.44
C GLY A 332 -16.57 6.23 23.51
N ALA A 333 -15.43 6.90 23.73
CA ALA A 333 -15.26 7.82 24.86
C ALA A 333 -15.94 9.19 24.67
N HIS A 334 -16.08 9.64 23.41
CA HIS A 334 -16.81 10.86 23.05
C HIS A 334 -18.08 10.52 22.26
N ALA A 335 -18.76 9.44 22.60
CA ALA A 335 -19.89 8.92 21.84
C ALA A 335 -21.01 9.96 21.67
N GLU A 336 -21.21 10.81 22.68
CA GLU A 336 -22.23 11.84 22.75
C GLU A 336 -22.08 12.95 21.70
N LEU A 337 -20.86 13.24 21.24
CA LEU A 337 -20.60 14.33 20.30
C LEU A 337 -21.05 13.96 18.87
N GLY A 338 -22.00 14.71 18.32
CA GLY A 338 -22.52 14.59 16.97
C GLY A 338 -22.41 15.88 16.15
N LEU A 339 -22.97 15.86 14.94
CA LEU A 339 -22.99 17.06 14.06
C LEU A 339 -23.78 18.24 14.64
N ALA A 340 -24.68 17.99 15.59
CA ALA A 340 -25.45 19.04 16.27
C ALA A 340 -24.62 19.82 17.30
N ASP A 341 -23.47 19.27 17.72
CA ASP A 341 -22.59 19.83 18.74
C ASP A 341 -21.41 20.62 18.14
N LEU A 342 -21.46 20.91 16.83
CA LEU A 342 -20.47 21.72 16.14
C LEU A 342 -20.54 23.19 16.58
N ASP A 343 -19.38 23.74 16.93
CA ASP A 343 -19.21 25.15 17.25
C ASP A 343 -19.11 26.00 15.97
N ASP A 344 -18.28 25.57 15.01
CA ASP A 344 -18.21 26.15 13.66
C ASP A 344 -18.37 25.05 12.58
N PRO A 345 -19.57 24.92 11.97
CA PRO A 345 -19.80 23.92 10.96
C PRO A 345 -19.01 24.10 9.66
N MET A 346 -18.55 25.32 9.35
CA MET A 346 -17.99 25.62 8.03
C MET A 346 -16.63 24.98 7.77
N PRO A 347 -15.64 25.05 8.69
CA PRO A 347 -14.37 24.33 8.55
C PRO A 347 -14.55 22.81 8.42
N VAL A 348 -15.47 22.23 9.19
CA VAL A 348 -15.76 20.78 9.14
C VAL A 348 -16.40 20.40 7.81
N ALA A 349 -17.34 21.19 7.31
CA ALA A 349 -17.94 20.98 5.99
C ALA A 349 -16.93 21.13 4.85
N ALA A 350 -16.01 22.10 4.94
CA ALA A 350 -14.94 22.28 3.96
C ALA A 350 -13.97 21.09 3.96
N LEU A 351 -13.56 20.63 5.15
CA LEU A 351 -12.73 19.43 5.30
C LEU A 351 -13.42 18.21 4.68
N PHE A 352 -14.69 17.97 5.02
CA PHE A 352 -15.48 16.89 4.45
C PHE A 352 -15.52 16.96 2.91
N ALA A 353 -15.81 18.12 2.34
CA ALA A 353 -15.90 18.30 0.90
C ALA A 353 -14.56 17.99 0.19
N VAL A 354 -13.43 18.41 0.77
CA VAL A 354 -12.09 18.12 0.21
C VAL A 354 -11.76 16.63 0.29
N VAL A 355 -11.96 16.01 1.45
CA VAL A 355 -11.60 14.59 1.65
C VAL A 355 -12.52 13.70 0.82
N ALA A 356 -13.84 13.87 0.91
CA ALA A 356 -14.82 13.11 0.14
C ALA A 356 -14.66 13.37 -1.37
N GLY A 357 -14.43 14.61 -1.77
CA GLY A 357 -14.14 14.97 -3.17
C GLY A 357 -12.89 14.28 -3.71
N THR A 358 -11.83 14.15 -2.90
CA THR A 358 -10.60 13.43 -3.27
C THR A 358 -10.87 11.94 -3.46
N VAL A 359 -11.64 11.32 -2.56
CA VAL A 359 -12.05 9.91 -2.66
C VAL A 359 -12.88 9.66 -3.92
N VAL A 360 -13.87 10.52 -4.18
CA VAL A 360 -14.72 10.43 -5.38
C VAL A 360 -13.87 10.59 -6.64
N ALA A 361 -12.99 11.59 -6.69
CA ALA A 361 -12.08 11.81 -7.81
C ALA A 361 -11.15 10.61 -8.03
N GLY A 362 -10.65 9.97 -6.97
CA GLY A 362 -9.81 8.79 -7.07
C GLY A 362 -10.50 7.52 -7.55
N ASN A 363 -11.82 7.39 -7.32
CA ASN A 363 -12.60 6.28 -7.86
C ASN A 363 -13.07 6.53 -9.32
N LEU A 364 -13.26 7.80 -9.70
CA LEU A 364 -13.63 8.18 -11.07
C LEU A 364 -12.42 8.27 -12.01
N PHE A 365 -11.28 8.78 -11.51
CA PHE A 365 -10.07 9.06 -12.28
C PHE A 365 -8.82 8.47 -11.61
N PRO A 366 -8.76 7.15 -11.40
CA PRO A 366 -7.69 6.52 -10.62
C PRO A 366 -6.28 6.71 -11.20
N ARG A 367 -6.14 6.97 -12.50
CA ARG A 367 -4.85 7.34 -13.11
C ARG A 367 -4.29 8.67 -12.56
N LYS A 368 -5.15 9.56 -12.05
CA LYS A 368 -4.76 10.92 -11.62
C LYS A 368 -4.59 11.04 -10.11
N VAL A 369 -5.22 10.17 -9.33
CA VAL A 369 -5.19 10.19 -7.87
C VAL A 369 -4.73 8.83 -7.39
N SER A 370 -3.68 8.82 -6.56
CA SER A 370 -3.17 7.61 -5.95
C SER A 370 -4.29 6.83 -5.25
N PHE A 371 -4.14 5.51 -5.22
CA PHE A 371 -5.09 4.63 -4.54
C PHE A 371 -5.19 4.92 -3.04
N LEU A 372 -4.14 5.50 -2.43
CA LEU A 372 -4.10 5.88 -1.02
C LEU A 372 -5.13 7.01 -0.73
N PRO A 373 -5.01 8.24 -1.29
CA PRO A 373 -6.07 9.25 -1.18
C PRO A 373 -7.42 8.84 -1.77
N GLY A 374 -7.44 7.96 -2.77
CA GLY A 374 -8.68 7.40 -3.33
C GLY A 374 -9.40 6.41 -2.40
N MET A 375 -8.82 6.08 -1.24
CA MET A 375 -9.30 5.07 -0.29
C MET A 375 -9.54 3.71 -0.93
N ARG A 376 -8.70 3.30 -1.89
CA ARG A 376 -8.87 2.02 -2.62
C ARG A 376 -8.13 0.87 -1.95
N TYR A 377 -8.06 0.94 -0.62
CA TYR A 377 -7.29 0.03 0.22
C TYR A 377 -7.77 -1.41 0.07
N TYR A 378 -6.85 -2.29 -0.33
CA TYR A 378 -7.09 -3.73 -0.49
C TYR A 378 -8.28 -4.09 -1.38
N ALA A 379 -8.72 -3.19 -2.26
CA ALA A 379 -9.89 -3.41 -3.11
C ALA A 379 -9.62 -4.34 -4.32
N GLY A 380 -8.39 -4.80 -4.50
CA GLY A 380 -7.98 -5.57 -5.69
C GLY A 380 -7.71 -4.70 -6.91
N ASN A 381 -7.86 -3.38 -6.77
CA ASN A 381 -7.94 -2.45 -7.90
C ASN A 381 -7.05 -1.21 -7.67
N TRP A 382 -5.78 -1.30 -8.06
CA TRP A 382 -4.81 -0.21 -8.05
C TRP A 382 -3.91 -0.26 -9.29
N ASP A 383 -3.15 0.80 -9.52
CA ASP A 383 -2.21 0.90 -10.64
C ASP A 383 -1.07 -0.08 -10.41
N THR A 384 -0.77 -0.90 -11.41
CA THR A 384 0.26 -1.95 -11.32
C THR A 384 1.21 -1.85 -12.48
N GLY A 385 2.42 -2.39 -12.32
CA GLY A 385 3.41 -2.38 -13.39
C GLY A 385 4.36 -3.56 -13.32
N LEU A 386 4.92 -3.89 -14.48
CA LEU A 386 5.90 -4.95 -14.63
C LEU A 386 7.05 -4.43 -15.48
N TRP A 387 8.28 -4.57 -14.99
CA TRP A 387 9.49 -4.05 -15.61
C TRP A 387 10.31 -5.21 -16.14
N CYS A 388 10.53 -5.25 -17.45
CA CYS A 388 11.42 -6.18 -18.13
C CYS A 388 12.77 -5.46 -18.30
N VAL A 389 13.78 -5.95 -17.59
CA VAL A 389 15.09 -5.28 -17.45
C VAL A 389 16.18 -6.24 -17.93
N THR A 390 16.97 -5.81 -18.90
CA THR A 390 18.17 -6.55 -19.35
C THR A 390 19.29 -6.51 -18.30
N SER A 391 20.25 -7.43 -18.39
CA SER A 391 21.41 -7.42 -17.49
C SER A 391 22.24 -6.13 -17.58
N SER A 392 22.37 -5.55 -18.77
CA SER A 392 23.07 -4.26 -18.96
C SER A 392 22.32 -3.11 -18.29
N ALA A 393 20.99 -3.05 -18.42
CA ALA A 393 20.17 -2.08 -17.71
C ALA A 393 20.26 -2.22 -16.19
N ALA A 394 20.25 -3.45 -15.68
CA ALA A 394 20.38 -3.70 -14.25
C ALA A 394 21.74 -3.21 -13.71
N ALA A 395 22.82 -3.39 -14.47
CA ALA A 395 24.13 -2.84 -14.15
C ALA A 395 24.13 -1.30 -14.14
N LYS A 396 23.55 -0.67 -15.17
CA LYS A 396 23.39 0.79 -15.24
C LYS A 396 22.58 1.35 -14.05
N ILE A 397 21.54 0.63 -13.59
CA ILE A 397 20.78 1.00 -12.39
C ILE A 397 21.64 0.89 -11.14
N ALA A 398 22.37 -0.21 -10.97
CA ALA A 398 23.20 -0.43 -9.79
C ALA A 398 24.34 0.60 -9.66
N GLU A 399 24.87 1.06 -10.78
CA GLU A 399 25.96 2.06 -10.82
C GLU A 399 25.46 3.49 -10.64
N ASN A 400 24.35 3.87 -11.32
CA ASN A 400 23.96 5.27 -11.46
C ASN A 400 22.80 5.71 -10.55
N VAL A 401 22.16 4.78 -9.82
CA VAL A 401 21.08 5.10 -8.88
C VAL A 401 21.58 5.04 -7.45
N VAL A 402 21.49 6.18 -6.75
CA VAL A 402 21.77 6.24 -5.32
C VAL A 402 20.67 5.50 -4.55
N ALA A 403 20.93 4.23 -4.23
CA ALA A 403 20.06 3.37 -3.44
C ALA A 403 20.81 2.76 -2.25
N VAL A 404 20.13 2.64 -1.10
CA VAL A 404 20.70 2.03 0.11
C VAL A 404 20.49 0.51 0.12
N ALA A 405 19.37 0.07 -0.45
CA ALA A 405 19.02 -1.35 -0.52
C ALA A 405 19.37 -1.89 -1.91
N ALA A 406 19.98 -3.07 -1.94
CA ALA A 406 20.18 -3.79 -3.20
C ALA A 406 18.83 -4.19 -3.82
N MET A 407 18.83 -4.48 -5.13
CA MET A 407 17.65 -5.03 -5.81
C MET A 407 17.15 -6.31 -5.11
N PRO A 408 15.83 -6.56 -5.05
CA PRO A 408 15.29 -7.67 -4.27
C PRO A 408 15.85 -9.05 -4.64
N ALA A 409 16.13 -9.30 -5.91
CA ALA A 409 16.75 -10.55 -6.35
C ALA A 409 18.14 -10.76 -5.72
N ALA A 410 18.96 -9.71 -5.62
CA ALA A 410 20.28 -9.78 -4.97
C ALA A 410 20.16 -9.99 -3.46
N GLN A 411 19.15 -9.38 -2.81
CA GLN A 411 18.86 -9.65 -1.40
C GLN A 411 18.44 -11.11 -1.19
N LEU A 412 17.52 -11.62 -2.01
CA LEU A 412 17.08 -13.01 -1.95
C LEU A 412 18.25 -13.98 -2.18
N GLN A 413 19.11 -13.71 -3.17
CA GLN A 413 20.31 -14.51 -3.42
C GLN A 413 21.22 -14.59 -2.20
N LYS A 414 21.40 -13.46 -1.50
CA LYS A 414 22.21 -13.40 -0.28
C LYS A 414 21.65 -14.27 0.86
N PHE A 415 20.32 -14.33 1.02
CA PHE A 415 19.69 -15.04 2.15
C PHE A 415 19.24 -16.47 1.83
N TYR A 416 18.97 -16.78 0.57
CA TYR A 416 18.34 -18.03 0.15
C TYR A 416 19.11 -18.82 -0.93
N GLY A 417 20.20 -18.26 -1.48
CA GLY A 417 21.08 -18.94 -2.43
C GLY A 417 20.30 -19.51 -3.62
N ASP A 418 20.48 -20.80 -3.88
CA ASP A 418 19.89 -21.54 -5.01
C ASP A 418 18.35 -21.59 -4.99
N ARG A 419 17.71 -21.24 -3.87
CA ARG A 419 16.24 -21.17 -3.75
C ARG A 419 15.65 -19.85 -4.27
N THR A 420 16.49 -18.89 -4.64
CA THR A 420 16.08 -17.55 -5.10
C THR A 420 15.10 -17.55 -6.27
N PRO A 421 15.28 -18.37 -7.33
CA PRO A 421 14.32 -18.44 -8.44
C PRO A 421 12.92 -18.83 -7.97
N ILE A 422 12.79 -19.77 -7.03
CA ILE A 422 11.50 -20.20 -6.46
C ILE A 422 10.81 -19.01 -5.77
N LEU A 423 11.54 -18.27 -4.93
CA LEU A 423 10.99 -17.12 -4.20
C LEU A 423 10.59 -15.96 -5.11
N ILE A 424 11.35 -15.73 -6.19
CA ILE A 424 10.99 -14.75 -7.22
C ILE A 424 9.66 -15.15 -7.88
N TYR A 425 9.53 -16.42 -8.29
CA TYR A 425 8.32 -16.92 -8.93
C TYR A 425 7.12 -17.07 -7.98
N LEU A 426 7.33 -17.26 -6.67
CA LEU A 426 6.25 -17.11 -5.68
C LEU A 426 5.72 -15.68 -5.64
N GLY A 427 6.58 -14.68 -5.83
CA GLY A 427 6.15 -13.29 -6.03
C GLY A 427 5.32 -13.10 -7.30
N TYR A 428 5.70 -13.75 -8.41
CA TYR A 428 4.89 -13.74 -9.64
C TYR A 428 3.57 -14.47 -9.46
N ALA A 429 3.57 -15.58 -8.73
CA ALA A 429 2.36 -16.29 -8.37
C ALA A 429 1.44 -15.40 -7.54
N PHE A 430 1.92 -14.67 -6.53
CA PHE A 430 1.11 -13.69 -5.81
C PHE A 430 0.46 -12.66 -6.75
N ARG A 431 1.25 -12.08 -7.66
CA ARG A 431 0.73 -11.13 -8.65
C ARG A 431 -0.31 -11.78 -9.55
N ALA A 432 -0.06 -13.00 -10.01
CA ALA A 432 -0.97 -13.83 -10.79
C ALA A 432 -2.21 -14.27 -10.00
N MET A 433 -2.17 -14.45 -8.69
CA MET A 433 -3.38 -14.80 -7.94
C MET A 433 -4.38 -13.63 -7.92
N ASN A 434 -3.90 -12.41 -8.18
CA ASN A 434 -4.74 -11.24 -8.42
C ASN A 434 -5.06 -11.09 -9.92
N SER A 435 -6.27 -10.61 -10.21
CA SER A 435 -6.78 -10.43 -11.58
C SER A 435 -5.86 -9.62 -12.52
N HIS A 436 -5.23 -8.56 -12.02
CA HIS A 436 -4.30 -7.73 -12.81
C HIS A 436 -3.07 -8.52 -13.30
N GLY A 437 -2.68 -9.57 -12.58
CA GLY A 437 -1.56 -10.42 -12.98
C GLY A 437 -1.77 -11.09 -14.33
N ARG A 438 -3.03 -11.42 -14.70
CA ARG A 438 -3.37 -11.92 -16.05
C ARG A 438 -2.89 -10.92 -17.10
N ALA A 439 -3.36 -9.68 -16.99
CA ALA A 439 -3.04 -8.59 -17.91
C ALA A 439 -1.54 -8.36 -17.98
N LEU A 440 -0.85 -8.25 -16.85
CA LEU A 440 0.58 -7.99 -16.82
C LEU A 440 1.40 -9.07 -17.52
N PHE A 441 1.10 -10.36 -17.29
CA PHE A 441 1.84 -11.44 -17.91
C PHE A 441 1.51 -11.58 -19.41
N THR A 442 0.27 -11.41 -19.83
CA THR A 442 -0.04 -11.34 -21.28
C THR A 442 0.68 -10.19 -21.96
N LEU A 443 0.61 -8.99 -21.38
CA LEU A 443 1.25 -7.80 -21.93
C LEU A 443 2.78 -7.92 -21.94
N ALA A 444 3.38 -8.71 -21.06
CA ALA A 444 4.81 -8.96 -21.07
C ALA A 444 5.29 -9.68 -22.33
N HIS A 445 4.47 -10.54 -22.96
CA HIS A 445 4.81 -11.12 -24.27
C HIS A 445 4.85 -10.08 -25.39
N ARG A 446 4.09 -8.99 -25.23
CA ARG A 446 4.03 -7.87 -26.17
C ARG A 446 5.13 -6.84 -25.90
N ALA A 447 5.52 -6.70 -24.63
CA ALA A 447 6.50 -5.71 -24.21
C ALA A 447 7.93 -6.10 -24.59
N MET A 448 8.25 -7.39 -24.54
CA MET A 448 9.56 -7.94 -24.91
C MET A 448 9.58 -8.35 -26.39
N PRO A 449 10.69 -8.15 -27.11
CA PRO A 449 10.82 -8.64 -28.48
C PRO A 449 10.63 -10.16 -28.57
N ALA A 450 9.96 -10.62 -29.64
CA ALA A 450 9.76 -12.04 -29.90
C ALA A 450 11.09 -12.79 -29.94
N GLY A 451 11.16 -13.95 -29.29
CA GLY A 451 12.37 -14.78 -29.19
C GLY A 451 13.47 -14.24 -28.27
N LYS A 452 13.27 -13.09 -27.61
CA LYS A 452 14.25 -12.48 -26.69
C LYS A 452 13.79 -12.41 -25.24
N GLN A 453 12.78 -13.20 -24.85
CA GLN A 453 12.23 -13.12 -23.49
C GLN A 453 13.26 -13.51 -22.42
N ASP A 454 14.19 -14.42 -22.75
CA ASP A 454 15.25 -14.87 -21.84
C ASP A 454 16.32 -13.81 -21.57
N ASP A 455 16.38 -12.74 -22.37
CA ASP A 455 17.30 -11.61 -22.18
C ASP A 455 16.86 -10.69 -21.03
N TYR A 456 15.62 -10.84 -20.52
CA TYR A 456 15.01 -9.93 -19.57
C TYR A 456 14.73 -10.59 -18.22
N ALA A 457 15.22 -9.94 -17.17
CA ALA A 457 14.71 -10.14 -15.83
C ALA A 457 13.41 -9.34 -15.66
N ILE A 458 12.33 -10.03 -15.31
CA ILE A 458 11.07 -9.39 -14.94
C ILE A 458 11.15 -8.91 -13.48
N THR A 459 10.61 -7.74 -13.17
CA THR A 459 10.55 -7.19 -11.82
C THR A 459 9.22 -6.46 -11.62
N ASP A 460 8.50 -6.75 -10.54
CA ASP A 460 7.27 -6.02 -10.20
C ASP A 460 7.59 -4.53 -9.95
N GLY A 461 6.77 -3.63 -10.47
CA GLY A 461 6.98 -2.18 -10.33
C GLY A 461 7.12 -1.72 -8.88
N GLU A 462 6.44 -2.39 -7.96
CA GLU A 462 6.53 -2.15 -6.51
C GLU A 462 7.95 -2.40 -5.97
N ARG A 463 8.63 -3.41 -6.50
CA ARG A 463 10.01 -3.75 -6.15
C ARG A 463 10.99 -2.72 -6.70
N MET A 464 10.79 -2.30 -7.95
CA MET A 464 11.60 -1.23 -8.56
C MET A 464 11.44 0.09 -7.78
N CYS A 465 10.20 0.45 -7.44
CA CYS A 465 9.87 1.60 -6.59
C CYS A 465 10.60 1.56 -5.24
N SER A 466 10.52 0.42 -4.55
CA SER A 466 11.13 0.27 -3.24
C SER A 466 12.65 0.52 -3.27
N THR A 467 13.34 0.01 -4.29
CA THR A 467 14.79 0.22 -4.45
C THR A 467 15.11 1.65 -4.89
N ALA A 468 14.38 2.20 -5.86
CA ALA A 468 14.70 3.50 -6.43
C ALA A 468 14.34 4.69 -5.52
N LEU A 469 13.23 4.58 -4.76
CA LEU A 469 12.68 5.68 -3.95
C LEU A 469 12.86 5.49 -2.45
N GLY A 470 13.17 4.27 -2.00
CA GLY A 470 13.27 3.93 -0.58
C GLY A 470 11.93 3.63 0.10
N TRP A 471 10.81 3.67 -0.60
CA TRP A 471 9.50 3.36 -0.04
C TRP A 471 8.57 2.72 -1.09
N ASN A 472 7.72 1.79 -0.64
CA ASN A 472 6.66 1.19 -1.44
C ASN A 472 5.53 0.74 -0.52
N PHE A 473 4.30 0.95 -0.97
CA PHE A 473 3.09 0.40 -0.36
C PHE A 473 2.05 0.04 -1.43
N GLY A 474 2.51 -0.49 -2.57
CA GLY A 474 1.63 -0.88 -3.67
C GLY A 474 1.11 0.29 -4.52
N ASP A 475 1.71 1.47 -4.40
CA ASP A 475 1.25 2.65 -5.12
C ASP A 475 1.87 2.75 -6.52
N GLY A 476 1.09 2.39 -7.54
CA GLY A 476 1.53 2.46 -8.93
C GLY A 476 1.86 3.86 -9.44
N HIS A 477 1.45 4.92 -8.73
CA HIS A 477 1.82 6.30 -9.08
C HIS A 477 3.30 6.60 -8.80
N LEU A 478 4.00 5.71 -8.09
CA LEU A 478 5.41 5.83 -7.77
C LEU A 478 6.32 5.06 -8.74
N HIS A 479 5.79 4.16 -9.58
CA HIS A 479 6.55 3.42 -10.57
C HIS A 479 5.94 3.53 -11.98
N ASN A 480 5.48 4.73 -12.31
CA ASN A 480 4.94 5.09 -13.60
C ASN A 480 5.99 5.80 -14.47
N GLU A 481 5.56 6.46 -15.55
CA GLU A 481 6.40 7.17 -16.51
C GLU A 481 7.34 8.19 -15.85
N GLN A 482 6.97 8.75 -14.69
CA GLN A 482 7.83 9.67 -13.97
C GLN A 482 9.08 8.99 -13.41
N LEU A 483 8.94 7.78 -12.86
CA LEU A 483 10.10 7.01 -12.39
C LEU A 483 10.93 6.51 -13.57
N ILE A 484 10.27 6.08 -14.65
CA ILE A 484 10.94 5.66 -15.90
C ILE A 484 11.83 6.79 -16.41
N ALA A 485 11.30 8.00 -16.54
CA ALA A 485 12.07 9.17 -16.99
C ALA A 485 13.22 9.51 -16.02
N ALA A 486 13.01 9.40 -14.71
CA ALA A 486 14.04 9.65 -13.71
C ALA A 486 15.20 8.63 -13.81
N LEU A 487 14.90 7.36 -14.09
CA LEU A 487 15.91 6.33 -14.31
C LEU A 487 16.59 6.51 -15.66
N GLN A 488 15.87 6.81 -16.74
CA GLN A 488 16.46 7.10 -18.04
C GLN A 488 17.47 8.25 -17.97
N GLN A 489 17.12 9.34 -17.27
CA GLN A 489 18.01 10.49 -17.07
C GLN A 489 19.36 10.11 -16.43
N ARG A 490 19.37 9.09 -15.57
CA ARG A 490 20.56 8.68 -14.80
C ARG A 490 21.34 7.59 -15.50
N CYS A 491 20.63 6.62 -16.05
CA CYS A 491 21.22 5.39 -16.56
C CYS A 491 21.49 5.45 -18.06
N SER A 492 20.89 6.40 -18.80
CA SER A 492 21.00 6.50 -20.26
C SER A 492 20.77 5.14 -20.93
N PHE A 493 19.59 4.56 -20.70
CA PHE A 493 19.26 3.27 -21.32
C PHE A 493 19.19 3.42 -22.84
N GLU A 494 19.55 2.33 -23.50
CA GLU A 494 19.43 2.15 -24.94
C GLU A 494 18.06 1.54 -25.30
N PRO A 495 17.60 1.69 -26.56
CA PRO A 495 16.34 1.09 -26.99
C PRO A 495 16.31 -0.42 -26.71
N GLY A 496 15.26 -0.88 -26.04
CA GLY A 496 15.08 -2.27 -25.66
C GLY A 496 15.64 -2.64 -24.29
N GLU A 497 16.50 -1.85 -23.67
CA GLU A 497 17.14 -2.26 -22.41
C GLU A 497 16.17 -2.36 -21.23
N VAL A 498 15.14 -1.51 -21.20
CA VAL A 498 14.09 -1.49 -20.18
C VAL A 498 12.73 -1.32 -20.86
N ARG A 499 11.90 -2.36 -20.79
CA ARG A 499 10.51 -2.37 -21.27
C ARG A 499 9.57 -2.46 -20.08
N VAL A 500 8.63 -1.53 -19.98
CA VAL A 500 7.72 -1.42 -18.84
C VAL A 500 6.28 -1.57 -19.30
N ILE A 501 5.56 -2.46 -18.63
CA ILE A 501 4.11 -2.57 -18.73
C ILE A 501 3.52 -1.74 -17.60
N LEU A 502 2.67 -0.78 -17.95
CA LEU A 502 1.88 0.02 -17.01
C LEU A 502 0.41 -0.34 -17.19
N LEU A 503 -0.25 -0.75 -16.12
CA LEU A 503 -1.68 -1.07 -16.10
C LEU A 503 -2.39 -0.16 -15.09
N ASP A 504 -3.24 0.72 -15.59
CA ASP A 504 -4.05 1.60 -14.75
C ASP A 504 -5.11 0.79 -14.02
N ALA A 505 -5.44 1.22 -12.81
CA ALA A 505 -6.56 0.70 -12.07
C ALA A 505 -7.88 0.98 -12.82
N GLN A 506 -8.86 0.09 -12.64
CA GLN A 506 -10.20 0.19 -13.20
C GLN A 506 -10.96 1.37 -12.57
N PRO A 507 -11.40 2.38 -13.36
CA PRO A 507 -12.36 3.38 -12.89
C PRO A 507 -13.70 2.73 -12.54
N ILE A 508 -14.37 3.19 -11.48
CA ILE A 508 -15.59 2.53 -10.97
C ILE A 508 -16.71 2.41 -12.02
N HIS A 509 -16.76 3.32 -12.99
CA HIS A 509 -17.79 3.41 -14.03
C HIS A 509 -17.39 2.71 -15.35
N ARG A 510 -16.26 2.01 -15.41
CA ARG A 510 -15.74 1.35 -16.63
C ARG A 510 -15.45 -0.12 -16.36
N GLN A 511 -15.66 -0.99 -17.35
CA GLN A 511 -15.38 -2.44 -17.27
C GLN A 511 -14.06 -2.83 -17.96
N THR A 512 -13.11 -1.89 -18.00
CA THR A 512 -11.82 -2.03 -18.69
C THR A 512 -10.70 -1.41 -17.87
N GLN A 513 -9.50 -1.96 -17.97
CA GLN A 513 -8.26 -1.33 -17.52
C GLN A 513 -7.45 -0.86 -18.72
N GLN A 514 -6.90 0.34 -18.63
CA GLN A 514 -6.05 0.91 -19.67
C GLN A 514 -4.61 0.45 -19.44
N TYR A 515 -3.88 0.14 -20.51
CA TYR A 515 -2.46 -0.21 -20.42
C TYR A 515 -1.62 0.67 -21.34
N ARG A 516 -0.32 0.73 -21.02
CA ARG A 516 0.72 1.33 -21.85
C ARG A 516 1.96 0.44 -21.79
N LEU A 517 2.61 0.28 -22.94
CA LEU A 517 3.93 -0.33 -23.04
C LEU A 517 4.93 0.77 -23.34
N VAL A 518 5.94 0.89 -22.49
CA VAL A 518 6.93 1.96 -22.52
C VAL A 518 8.31 1.36 -22.62
N ASP A 519 9.11 1.89 -23.54
CA ASP A 519 10.54 1.69 -23.57
C ASP A 519 11.19 2.89 -22.88
N ALA A 520 12.08 2.66 -21.91
CA ALA A 520 12.62 3.75 -21.12
C ALA A 520 13.43 4.77 -21.95
N ALA A 521 14.02 4.34 -23.07
CA ALA A 521 14.83 5.17 -23.94
C ALA A 521 13.98 5.91 -25.00
N THR A 522 12.99 5.23 -25.58
CA THR A 522 12.23 5.70 -26.75
C THR A 522 10.80 6.14 -26.44
N GLY A 523 10.30 5.87 -25.24
CA GLY A 523 8.97 6.27 -24.79
C GLY A 523 7.88 5.22 -25.02
N GLU A 524 6.63 5.66 -25.00
CA GLU A 524 5.46 4.80 -25.21
C GLU A 524 5.43 4.30 -26.66
N PHE A 525 5.29 2.98 -26.84
CA PHE A 525 5.22 2.35 -28.17
C PHE A 525 3.93 1.56 -28.42
N GLU A 526 3.13 1.30 -27.37
CA GLU A 526 1.80 0.70 -27.51
C GLU A 526 0.89 1.18 -26.38
N ARG A 527 -0.39 1.38 -26.70
CA ARG A 527 -1.46 1.69 -25.76
C ARG A 527 -2.72 0.93 -26.13
N GLY A 528 -3.51 0.60 -25.13
CA GLY A 528 -4.82 0.02 -25.34
C GLY A 528 -5.55 -0.27 -24.04
N TYR A 529 -6.46 -1.24 -24.08
CA TYR A 529 -7.20 -1.69 -22.92
C TYR A 529 -7.39 -3.22 -22.88
N VAL A 530 -7.66 -3.71 -21.68
CA VAL A 530 -8.09 -5.09 -21.40
C VAL A 530 -9.44 -5.05 -20.69
N ARG A 531 -10.28 -6.07 -20.91
CA ARG A 531 -11.60 -6.16 -20.26
C ARG A 531 -11.49 -6.86 -18.92
N VAL A 532 -12.15 -6.32 -17.90
CA VAL A 532 -12.19 -6.93 -16.56
C VAL A 532 -12.81 -8.31 -16.59
N ALA A 533 -13.83 -8.52 -17.43
CA ALA A 533 -14.46 -9.82 -17.62
C ALA A 533 -13.45 -10.91 -18.04
N ASP A 534 -12.52 -10.59 -18.95
CA ASP A 534 -11.55 -11.56 -19.46
C ASP A 534 -10.47 -11.89 -18.44
N MET A 535 -10.12 -10.95 -17.55
CA MET A 535 -9.15 -11.19 -16.48
C MET A 535 -9.72 -12.09 -15.38
N VAL A 536 -10.96 -11.86 -14.95
CA VAL A 536 -11.51 -12.54 -13.76
C VAL A 536 -11.99 -13.97 -14.03
N THR A 537 -12.09 -14.41 -15.28
CA THR A 537 -12.51 -15.78 -15.64
C THR A 537 -11.34 -16.73 -15.89
N ARG A 538 -10.09 -16.28 -15.73
CA ARG A 538 -8.87 -17.01 -16.12
C ARG A 538 -8.02 -17.49 -14.95
N GLN A 539 -7.25 -18.55 -15.17
CA GLN A 539 -6.34 -19.15 -14.17
C GLN A 539 -5.07 -18.33 -13.94
N PRO A 540 -4.42 -18.41 -12.76
CA PRO A 540 -3.14 -17.75 -12.45
C PRO A 540 -2.07 -17.83 -13.54
N TRP A 541 -1.96 -18.98 -14.19
CA TRP A 541 -0.99 -19.28 -15.22
C TRP A 541 -1.51 -19.06 -16.66
N ASP A 542 -2.64 -18.41 -16.83
CA ASP A 542 -3.17 -18.04 -18.14
C ASP A 542 -2.67 -16.63 -18.52
N ASP A 543 -1.78 -16.57 -19.50
CA ASP A 543 -1.17 -15.36 -20.03
C ASP A 543 -1.56 -15.08 -21.50
N GLU A 544 -2.75 -15.51 -21.94
CA GLU A 544 -3.28 -15.25 -23.29
C GLU A 544 -4.65 -14.54 -23.29
N LEU A 545 -4.84 -13.50 -22.48
CA LEU A 545 -6.09 -12.73 -22.53
C LEU A 545 -6.18 -11.81 -23.77
N PRO A 546 -7.40 -11.50 -24.27
CA PRO A 546 -7.60 -10.54 -25.34
C PRO A 546 -7.09 -9.14 -24.97
N VAL A 547 -6.31 -8.54 -25.87
CA VAL A 547 -5.76 -7.18 -25.75
C VAL A 547 -6.30 -6.33 -26.89
N HIS A 548 -6.79 -5.13 -26.58
CA HIS A 548 -7.38 -4.21 -27.55
C HIS A 548 -6.49 -2.96 -27.70
N VAL A 549 -5.72 -2.89 -28.79
CA VAL A 549 -4.86 -1.74 -29.12
C VAL A 549 -5.71 -0.56 -29.62
N THR A 550 -5.33 0.66 -29.26
CA THR A 550 -6.06 1.90 -29.61
C THR A 550 -5.18 2.96 -30.23
#